data_AF-A0A842X655-F1
#
_entry.id   AF-A0A842X655-F1
#
_cell.length_a   1.000
_cell.length_b   1.000
_cell.length_c   1.000
_cell.angle_alpha   90.00
_cell.angle_beta   90.00
_cell.angle_gamma   90.00
#
_symmetry.space_group_name_H-M   'P 1'
#
loop_
_entity.id
_entity.type
_entity.pdbx_description
1 polymer ?
#
loop_
_entity_poly.entity_id
_entity_poly.type
_entity_poly.pdbx_seq_one_letter_code
_entity_poly.pdbx_strand_id
1 'polypeptide(L)'
;MKNKFFYHFLERIIERINGIENLDSLESIEKDLEKIRRKINDEISSCSNKKLNDDFIEFLSLQKKLILRKRIDSGVALLIYFTYTIIGSLVGIFFLIGIFFTTQGLIGHILIIFSLLGSIISILIGLWSIKKEMNLTRELLA
;
A
#
# COMPACT_ATOMS: atom_id res chain seq x y z
N MET A 1 5.52 -14.77 13.13
CA MET A 1 5.55 -13.82 14.27
C MET A 1 6.44 -12.60 14.06
N LYS A 2 7.67 -12.69 13.51
CA LYS A 2 8.56 -11.52 13.32
C LYS A 2 8.03 -10.43 12.37
N ASN A 3 7.21 -10.77 11.36
CA ASN A 3 6.63 -9.77 10.43
C ASN A 3 5.57 -8.84 11.06
N LYS A 4 4.86 -9.25 12.13
CA LYS A 4 3.83 -8.40 12.75
C LYS A 4 4.42 -7.23 13.53
N PHE A 5 5.56 -7.44 14.20
CA PHE A 5 6.18 -6.40 15.02
C PHE A 5 6.70 -5.24 14.17
N PHE A 6 7.43 -5.54 13.09
CA PHE A 6 7.95 -4.51 12.19
C PHE A 6 6.84 -3.74 11.47
N TYR A 7 5.77 -4.45 11.08
CA TYR A 7 4.58 -3.82 10.48
C TYR A 7 3.92 -2.83 11.43
N HIS A 8 3.60 -3.26 12.66
CA HIS A 8 2.99 -2.37 13.68
C HIS A 8 3.89 -1.20 14.07
N PHE A 9 5.21 -1.40 14.05
CA PHE A 9 6.15 -0.32 14.30
C PHE A 9 6.11 0.74 13.19
N LEU A 10 6.14 0.32 11.91
CA LEU A 10 6.01 1.23 10.77
C LEU A 10 4.64 1.92 10.73
N GLU A 11 3.57 1.18 11.03
CA GLU A 11 2.20 1.69 11.10
C GLU A 11 2.09 2.84 12.10
N ARG A 12 2.58 2.67 13.33
CA ARG A 12 2.63 3.74 14.34
C ARG A 12 3.44 4.96 13.91
N ILE A 13 4.51 4.77 13.15
CA ILE A 13 5.31 5.88 12.63
C ILE A 13 4.49 6.65 11.57
N ILE A 14 3.86 5.94 10.64
CA ILE A 14 3.03 6.54 9.59
C ILE A 14 1.83 7.28 10.18
N GLU A 15 1.17 6.68 11.16
CA GLU A 15 0.09 7.30 11.94
C GLU A 15 0.53 8.62 12.56
N ARG A 16 1.66 8.61 13.28
CA ARG A 16 2.21 9.81 13.91
C ARG A 16 2.62 10.89 12.91
N ILE A 17 3.23 10.52 11.79
CA ILE A 17 3.65 11.48 10.74
C ILE A 17 2.42 12.16 10.10
N ASN A 18 1.35 11.40 9.89
CA ASN A 18 0.13 11.91 9.27
C ASN A 18 -0.85 12.53 10.28
N GLY A 19 -0.50 12.60 11.57
CA GLY A 19 -1.37 13.12 12.63
C GLY A 19 -2.62 12.27 12.87
N ILE A 20 -2.57 10.98 12.51
CA ILE A 20 -3.65 10.02 12.71
C ILE A 20 -3.38 9.33 14.06
N GLU A 21 -3.98 9.84 15.13
CA GLU A 21 -3.86 9.20 16.45
C GLU A 21 -5.01 8.21 16.66
N ASN A 22 -4.67 6.98 17.03
CA ASN A 22 -5.61 5.90 17.36
C ASN A 22 -6.56 5.54 16.20
N LEU A 23 -6.03 5.24 15.02
CA LEU A 23 -6.84 4.64 13.96
C LEU A 23 -7.32 3.27 14.42
N ASP A 24 -8.64 3.09 14.46
CA ASP A 24 -9.26 1.82 14.79
C ASP A 24 -8.84 0.73 13.80
N SER A 25 -8.85 -0.52 14.24
CA SER A 25 -8.53 -1.65 13.37
C SER A 25 -9.49 -1.73 12.17
N LEU A 26 -9.01 -2.23 11.02
CA LEU A 26 -9.87 -2.42 9.85
C LEU A 26 -11.15 -3.18 10.19
N GLU A 27 -11.03 -4.24 10.98
CA GLU A 27 -12.16 -5.10 11.35
C GLU A 27 -13.19 -4.40 12.25
N SER A 28 -12.75 -3.48 13.13
CA SER A 28 -13.68 -2.67 13.93
C SER A 28 -14.36 -1.60 13.08
N ILE A 29 -13.61 -0.95 12.19
CA ILE A 29 -14.17 0.04 11.25
C ILE A 29 -15.22 -0.63 10.35
N GLU A 30 -14.95 -1.82 9.81
CA GLU A 30 -15.92 -2.55 8.97
C GLU A 30 -17.21 -2.88 9.72
N LYS A 31 -17.10 -3.36 10.97
CA LYS A 31 -18.26 -3.66 11.82
C LYS A 31 -19.09 -2.42 12.11
N ASP A 32 -18.44 -1.30 12.43
CA ASP A 32 -19.14 -0.05 12.72
C ASP A 32 -19.80 0.55 11.48
N LEU A 33 -19.12 0.47 10.34
CA LEU A 33 -19.63 0.95 9.06
C LEU A 33 -20.87 0.16 8.63
N GLU A 34 -20.88 -1.16 8.84
CA GLU A 34 -22.04 -1.99 8.54
C GLU A 34 -23.21 -1.71 9.50
N LYS A 35 -22.93 -1.49 10.79
CA LYS A 35 -23.94 -1.11 11.77
C LYS A 35 -24.59 0.24 11.43
N ILE A 36 -23.79 1.24 11.06
CA ILE A 36 -24.28 2.56 10.64
C ILE A 36 -25.10 2.44 9.36
N ARG A 37 -24.62 1.68 8.37
CA ARG A 37 -25.34 1.45 7.11
C ARG A 37 -26.73 0.86 7.35
N ARG A 38 -26.86 -0.13 8.24
CA ARG A 38 -28.17 -0.70 8.60
C ARG A 38 -29.09 0.34 9.22
N LYS A 39 -28.60 1.11 10.20
CA LYS A 39 -29.38 2.19 10.82
C LYS A 39 -29.89 3.21 9.81
N ILE A 40 -29.02 3.66 8.90
CA ILE A 40 -29.40 4.63 7.87
C ILE A 40 -30.45 4.03 6.92
N ASN A 41 -30.27 2.77 6.49
CA ASN A 41 -31.27 2.11 5.67
C ASN A 41 -32.63 1.97 6.38
N ASP A 42 -32.63 1.66 7.67
CA ASP A 42 -33.85 1.53 8.47
C ASP A 42 -34.57 2.90 8.59
N GLU A 43 -33.81 3.98 8.84
CA GLU A 43 -34.35 5.34 8.91
C GLU A 43 -34.88 5.82 7.55
N ILE A 44 -34.13 5.61 6.47
CA ILE A 44 -34.56 5.96 5.10
C ILE A 44 -35.82 5.17 4.71
N SER A 45 -35.90 3.88 5.06
CA SER A 45 -37.07 3.03 4.79
C SER A 45 -38.31 3.47 5.56
N SER A 46 -38.12 4.08 6.74
CA SER A 46 -39.20 4.69 7.53
C SER A 46 -39.66 6.05 6.99
N CYS A 47 -38.89 6.65 6.08
CA CYS A 47 -39.19 7.93 5.46
C CYS A 47 -39.97 7.73 4.14
N SER A 48 -41.02 8.50 3.91
CA SER A 48 -41.83 8.43 2.67
C SER A 48 -41.12 9.01 1.44
N ASN A 49 -39.92 9.56 1.60
CA ASN A 49 -39.16 10.18 0.53
C ASN A 49 -38.23 9.17 -0.16
N LYS A 50 -38.75 8.51 -1.18
CA LYS A 50 -38.04 7.51 -1.99
C LYS A 50 -36.74 8.05 -2.63
N LYS A 51 -36.70 9.35 -2.94
CA LYS A 51 -35.53 10.02 -3.55
C LYS A 51 -34.32 10.04 -2.62
N LEU A 52 -34.54 10.11 -1.30
CA LEU A 52 -33.46 10.11 -0.32
C LEU A 52 -32.65 8.81 -0.33
N ASN A 53 -33.32 7.67 -0.56
CA ASN A 53 -32.64 6.39 -0.70
C ASN A 53 -31.76 6.35 -1.95
N ASP A 54 -32.29 6.83 -3.07
CA ASP A 54 -31.58 6.86 -4.35
C ASP A 54 -30.34 7.78 -4.27
N ASP A 55 -30.51 8.99 -3.72
CA ASP A 55 -29.41 9.95 -3.51
C ASP A 55 -28.34 9.38 -2.55
N PHE A 56 -28.74 8.63 -1.51
CA PHE A 56 -27.80 8.00 -0.57
C PHE A 56 -27.03 6.83 -1.22
N ILE A 57 -27.70 6.01 -2.03
CA ILE A 57 -27.04 4.95 -2.81
C ILE A 57 -26.05 5.55 -3.81
N GLU A 58 -26.43 6.64 -4.49
CA GLU A 58 -25.55 7.36 -5.40
C GLU A 58 -24.34 7.96 -4.67
N PHE A 59 -24.55 8.58 -3.51
CA PHE A 59 -23.47 9.08 -2.66
C PHE A 59 -22.46 7.99 -2.28
N LEU A 60 -22.93 6.82 -1.84
CA LEU A 60 -22.06 5.69 -1.51
C LEU A 60 -21.28 5.19 -2.73
N SER A 61 -21.93 5.15 -3.90
CA SER A 61 -21.29 4.78 -5.17
C SER A 61 -20.19 5.77 -5.57
N LEU A 62 -20.47 7.06 -5.48
CA LEU A 62 -19.50 8.12 -5.78
C LEU A 62 -18.34 8.13 -4.78
N GLN A 63 -18.60 7.93 -3.49
CA GLN A 63 -17.55 7.78 -2.48
C GLN A 63 -16.61 6.61 -2.79
N LYS A 64 -17.15 5.43 -3.13
CA LYS A 64 -16.34 4.27 -3.53
C LYS A 64 -15.48 4.58 -4.74
N LYS A 65 -16.05 5.20 -5.78
CA LYS A 65 -15.31 5.62 -6.98
C LYS A 65 -14.21 6.64 -6.65
N LEU A 66 -14.47 7.58 -5.75
CA LEU A 66 -13.48 8.59 -5.32
C LEU A 66 -12.32 7.94 -4.57
N ILE A 67 -12.60 7.07 -3.61
CA ILE A 67 -11.57 6.32 -2.85
C ILE A 67 -10.72 5.50 -3.81
N LEU A 68 -11.37 4.77 -4.72
CA LEU A 68 -10.67 3.96 -5.71
C LEU A 68 -9.79 4.83 -6.62
N ARG A 69 -10.29 5.98 -7.10
CA ARG A 69 -9.52 6.88 -7.95
C ARG A 69 -8.30 7.44 -7.23
N LYS A 70 -8.45 7.92 -5.99
CA LYS A 70 -7.32 8.40 -5.16
C LYS A 70 -6.29 7.30 -4.92
N ARG A 71 -6.73 6.06 -4.70
CA ARG A 71 -5.82 4.91 -4.56
C ARG A 71 -5.10 4.59 -5.85
N ILE A 72 -5.78 4.61 -7.01
CA ILE A 72 -5.13 4.42 -8.32
C ILE A 72 -4.07 5.51 -8.54
N ASP A 73 -4.40 6.78 -8.30
CA ASP A 73 -3.45 7.89 -8.50
C ASP A 73 -2.21 7.72 -7.58
N SER A 74 -2.41 7.33 -6.31
CA SER A 74 -1.32 6.99 -5.38
C SER A 74 -0.54 5.75 -5.82
N GLY A 75 -1.22 4.72 -6.32
CA GLY A 75 -0.63 3.46 -6.76
C GLY A 75 0.21 3.64 -8.02
N VAL A 76 -0.20 4.51 -8.95
CA VAL A 76 0.59 4.87 -10.13
C VAL A 76 1.88 5.58 -9.74
N ALA A 77 1.83 6.55 -8.83
CA ALA A 77 3.03 7.21 -8.33
C ALA A 77 4.00 6.22 -7.65
N LEU A 78 3.45 5.30 -6.85
CA LEU A 78 4.22 4.25 -6.20
C LEU A 78 4.82 3.26 -7.21
N LEU A 79 4.07 2.90 -8.26
CA LEU A 79 4.55 2.03 -9.33
C LEU A 79 5.72 2.68 -10.07
N ILE A 80 5.62 3.96 -10.44
CA ILE A 80 6.70 4.72 -11.10
C ILE A 80 7.96 4.71 -10.22
N TYR A 81 7.81 4.99 -8.91
CA TYR A 81 8.92 4.95 -7.96
C TYR A 81 9.58 3.57 -7.90
N PHE A 82 8.79 2.50 -7.84
CA PHE A 82 9.34 1.14 -7.82
C PHE A 82 10.00 0.76 -9.14
N THR A 83 9.41 1.11 -10.28
CA THR A 83 10.03 0.87 -11.58
C THR A 83 11.39 1.56 -11.67
N TYR A 84 11.47 2.83 -11.27
CA TYR A 84 12.73 3.57 -11.22
C TYR A 84 13.75 2.90 -10.28
N THR A 85 13.32 2.50 -9.08
CA THR A 85 14.17 1.86 -8.07
C THR A 85 14.70 0.50 -8.53
N ILE A 86 13.85 -0.33 -9.15
CA ILE A 86 14.22 -1.65 -9.67
C ILE A 86 15.21 -1.50 -10.83
N ILE A 87 14.93 -0.61 -11.79
CA ILE A 87 15.85 -0.37 -12.92
C ILE A 87 17.20 0.13 -12.41
N GLY A 88 17.21 1.12 -11.51
CA GLY A 88 18.44 1.62 -10.89
C GLY A 88 19.21 0.54 -10.14
N SER A 89 18.51 -0.33 -9.39
CA SER A 89 19.12 -1.46 -8.68
C SER A 89 19.71 -2.50 -9.65
N LEU A 90 19.03 -2.79 -10.77
CA LEU A 90 19.54 -3.70 -11.81
C LEU A 90 20.82 -3.17 -12.45
N VAL A 91 20.83 -1.88 -12.82
CA VAL A 91 22.03 -1.21 -13.35
C VAL A 91 23.16 -1.28 -12.32
N GLY A 92 22.87 -1.00 -11.05
CA GLY A 92 23.83 -1.13 -9.95
C GLY A 92 24.40 -2.54 -9.81
N ILE A 93 23.57 -3.57 -9.90
CA ILE A 93 24.00 -4.99 -9.86
C ILE A 93 24.96 -5.29 -11.02
N PHE A 94 24.65 -4.86 -12.25
CA PHE A 94 25.54 -5.07 -13.40
C PHE A 94 26.91 -4.41 -13.19
N PHE A 95 26.95 -3.17 -12.69
CA PHE A 95 28.20 -2.49 -12.35
C PHE A 95 28.95 -3.19 -11.22
N LEU A 96 28.25 -3.64 -10.17
CA LEU A 96 28.85 -4.37 -9.04
C LEU A 96 29.49 -5.68 -9.49
N ILE A 97 28.85 -6.42 -10.40
CA ILE A 97 29.43 -7.64 -10.99
C ILE A 97 30.70 -7.29 -11.77
N GLY A 98 30.68 -6.24 -12.59
CA GLY A 98 31.88 -5.77 -13.30
C GLY A 98 33.02 -5.40 -12.35
N ILE A 99 32.72 -4.64 -11.31
CA ILE A 99 33.68 -4.20 -10.28
C ILE A 99 34.22 -5.42 -9.51
N PHE A 100 33.39 -6.42 -9.20
CA PHE A 100 33.81 -7.63 -8.51
C PHE A 100 34.96 -8.34 -9.23
N PHE A 101 34.90 -8.44 -10.56
CA PHE A 101 35.97 -9.06 -11.35
C PHE A 101 37.22 -8.19 -11.53
N THR A 102 37.12 -6.88 -11.32
CA THR A 102 38.25 -5.95 -11.48
C THR A 102 38.93 -5.56 -10.16
N THR A 103 38.24 -5.69 -9.03
CA THR A 103 38.76 -5.26 -7.73
C THR A 103 39.68 -6.34 -7.15
N GLN A 104 40.81 -5.94 -6.57
CA GLN A 104 41.68 -6.85 -5.82
C GLN A 104 41.55 -6.56 -4.32
N GLY A 105 41.45 -7.61 -3.50
CA GLY A 105 41.39 -7.51 -2.05
C GLY A 105 40.03 -7.89 -1.43
N LEU A 106 40.11 -8.53 -0.26
CA LEU A 106 38.99 -9.20 0.41
C LEU A 106 37.93 -8.22 0.94
N ILE A 107 38.35 -7.02 1.38
CA ILE A 107 37.45 -5.96 1.88
C ILE A 107 36.54 -5.43 0.76
N GLY A 108 37.08 -5.22 -0.44
CA GLY A 108 36.30 -4.77 -1.60
C GLY A 108 35.21 -5.77 -1.98
N HIS A 109 35.54 -7.07 -1.98
CA HIS A 109 34.58 -8.13 -2.26
C HIS A 109 33.46 -8.20 -1.20
N ILE A 110 33.79 -8.04 0.08
CA ILE A 110 32.79 -8.00 1.16
C ILE A 110 31.81 -6.83 0.94
N LEU A 111 32.31 -5.62 0.65
CA LEU A 111 31.45 -4.45 0.40
C LEU A 111 30.54 -4.65 -0.82
N ILE A 112 31.07 -5.24 -1.89
CA ILE A 112 30.30 -5.55 -3.11
C ILE A 112 29.18 -6.54 -2.80
N ILE A 113 29.46 -7.60 -2.03
CA ILE A 113 28.45 -8.60 -1.63
C ILE A 113 27.31 -7.93 -0.82
N PHE A 114 27.63 -7.06 0.13
CA PHE A 114 26.60 -6.34 0.89
C PHE A 114 25.75 -5.42 0.01
N SER A 115 26.37 -4.72 -0.94
CA SER A 115 25.66 -3.84 -1.88
C SER A 115 24.73 -4.62 -2.81
N LEU A 116 25.17 -5.81 -3.27
CA LEU A 116 24.39 -6.70 -4.12
C LEU A 116 23.21 -7.30 -3.36
N LEU A 117 23.41 -7.72 -2.11
CA LEU A 117 22.34 -8.15 -1.20
C LEU A 117 21.30 -7.05 -0.96
N GLY A 118 21.74 -5.82 -0.69
CA GLY A 118 20.82 -4.68 -0.51
C GLY A 118 19.96 -4.41 -1.75
N SER A 119 20.56 -4.49 -2.94
CA SER A 119 19.87 -4.31 -4.21
C SER A 119 18.82 -5.40 -4.47
N ILE A 120 19.15 -6.67 -4.18
CA ILE A 120 18.21 -7.80 -4.28
C ILE A 120 17.03 -7.61 -3.32
N ILE A 121 17.30 -7.25 -2.07
CA ILE A 121 16.25 -7.03 -1.06
C ILE A 121 15.32 -5.88 -1.47
N SER A 122 15.87 -4.79 -2.00
CA SER A 122 15.08 -3.64 -2.48
C SER A 122 14.12 -4.03 -3.61
N ILE A 123 14.60 -4.82 -4.58
CA ILE A 123 13.76 -5.36 -5.67
C ILE A 123 12.64 -6.25 -5.12
N LEU A 124 12.95 -7.15 -4.19
CA LEU A 124 11.95 -8.05 -3.57
C LEU A 124 10.85 -7.26 -2.84
N ILE A 125 11.22 -6.23 -2.08
CA ILE A 125 10.27 -5.36 -1.38
C ILE A 125 9.39 -4.62 -2.40
N GLY A 126 9.97 -4.08 -3.47
CA GLY A 126 9.22 -3.38 -4.52
C GLY A 126 8.20 -4.28 -5.20
N LEU A 127 8.59 -5.48 -5.61
CA LEU A 127 7.67 -6.46 -6.21
C LEU A 127 6.54 -6.88 -5.25
N TRP A 128 6.87 -7.10 -3.97
CA TRP A 128 5.87 -7.44 -2.96
C TRP A 128 4.86 -6.30 -2.75
N SER A 129 5.33 -5.05 -2.69
CA SER A 129 4.46 -3.88 -2.51
C SER A 129 3.52 -3.67 -3.71
N ILE A 130 4.01 -3.83 -4.94
CA ILE A 130 3.17 -3.76 -6.15
C ILE A 130 2.08 -4.83 -6.10
N LYS A 131 2.44 -6.07 -5.75
CA LYS A 131 1.48 -7.17 -5.64
C LYS A 131 0.40 -6.88 -4.60
N LYS A 132 0.76 -6.29 -3.46
CA LYS A 132 -0.19 -5.91 -2.40
C LYS A 132 -1.17 -4.84 -2.89
N GLU A 133 -0.70 -3.81 -3.56
CA GLU A 133 -1.56 -2.76 -4.16
C GLU A 133 -2.51 -3.31 -5.24
N MET A 134 -2.02 -4.23 -6.09
CA MET A 134 -2.87 -4.86 -7.11
C MET A 134 -4.00 -5.70 -6.49
N ASN A 135 -3.70 -6.51 -5.47
CA ASN A 135 -4.71 -7.32 -4.79
C ASN A 135 -5.78 -6.44 -4.13
N LEU A 136 -5.34 -5.38 -3.47
CA LEU A 136 -6.18 -4.44 -2.75
C LEU A 136 -7.09 -3.64 -3.71
N THR A 137 -6.57 -3.26 -4.88
CA THR A 137 -7.37 -2.65 -5.96
C THR A 137 -8.41 -3.63 -6.50
N ARG A 138 -8.05 -4.92 -6.60
CA ARG A 138 -8.97 -5.98 -7.04
C ARG A 138 -10.09 -6.23 -6.04
N GLU A 139 -9.79 -6.25 -4.74
CA GLU A 139 -10.77 -6.39 -3.66
C GLU A 139 -11.77 -5.23 -3.63
N LEU A 140 -11.34 -4.00 -3.94
CA LEU A 140 -12.23 -2.84 -4.01
C LEU A 140 -13.10 -2.77 -5.28
N LEU A 141 -12.70 -3.47 -6.34
CA LEU A 141 -13.40 -3.54 -7.62
C LEU A 141 -14.37 -4.74 -7.72
N ALA A 142 -14.23 -5.72 -6.83
CA ALA A 142 -15.11 -6.89 -6.70
C ALA A 142 -16.35 -6.54 -5.86
#